data_AF-A0AAV1KX08-F1
#
_entry.id   AF-A0AAV1KX08-F1
#
_cell.length_a   1.000
_cell.length_b   1.000
_cell.length_c   1.000
_cell.angle_alpha   90.00
_cell.angle_beta   90.00
_cell.angle_gamma   90.00
#
_symmetry.space_group_name_H-M   'P 1'
#
loop_
_entity.id
_entity.type
_entity.pdbx_description
1 polymer ?
#
loop_
_entity_poly.entity_id
_entity_poly.type
_entity_poly.pdbx_seq_one_letter_code
_entity_poly.pdbx_strand_id
1 'polypeptide(L)'
;MSLSGNIAEQLNEKTKTIEFFSLALDESTDISSTAQLLIFIRGVTQDFEVLEELLGMCSLKGQTRGVDILNVLMDECSITDLDLSKLSEVATDGAP
;
A
#
# COMPACT_ATOMS: atom_id res chain seq x y z
N MET A 1 7.19 7.58 22.25
CA MET A 1 6.88 6.78 21.05
C MET A 1 5.38 6.55 21.06
N SER A 2 4.64 7.05 20.06
CA SER A 2 3.20 6.76 19.95
C SER A 2 3.01 5.35 19.42
N LEU A 3 1.84 4.74 19.67
CA LEU A 3 1.48 3.45 19.09
C LEU A 3 1.58 3.47 17.55
N SER A 4 1.20 4.57 16.91
CA SER A 4 1.30 4.76 15.46
C SER A 4 2.73 4.74 14.93
N GLY A 5 3.67 5.40 15.63
CA GLY A 5 5.08 5.39 15.23
C GLY A 5 5.70 3.99 15.34
N ASN A 6 5.31 3.25 16.37
CA ASN A 6 5.78 1.88 16.57
C ASN A 6 5.26 0.92 15.50
N ILE A 7 4.00 1.07 15.06
CA ILE A 7 3.43 0.25 13.97
C ILE A 7 4.13 0.54 12.64
N ALA A 8 4.32 1.81 12.29
CA ALA A 8 5.00 2.19 11.05
C ALA A 8 6.46 1.71 11.01
N GLU A 9 7.17 1.77 12.14
CA GLU A 9 8.53 1.27 12.27
C GLU A 9 8.59 -0.25 12.07
N GLN A 10 7.70 -1.02 12.73
CA GLN A 10 7.61 -2.47 12.54
C GLN A 10 7.27 -2.86 11.09
N LEU A 11 6.38 -2.12 10.45
CA LEU A 11 6.02 -2.36 9.05
C LEU A 11 7.22 -2.12 8.13
N ASN A 12 7.96 -1.01 8.33
CA ASN A 12 9.18 -0.73 7.57
C ASN A 12 10.30 -1.75 7.82
N GLU A 13 10.40 -2.34 9.00
CA GLU A 13 11.35 -3.43 9.26
C GLU A 13 10.93 -4.71 8.54
N LYS A 14 9.63 -5.02 8.55
CA LYS A 14 9.05 -6.17 7.83
C LYS A 14 9.21 -6.05 6.31
N THR A 15 8.97 -4.88 5.72
CA THR A 15 9.06 -4.70 4.27
C THR A 15 10.49 -4.89 3.74
N LYS A 16 11.51 -4.64 4.56
CA LYS A 16 12.93 -4.86 4.20
C LYS A 16 13.31 -6.32 4.03
N THR A 17 12.56 -7.25 4.63
CA THR A 17 12.84 -8.70 4.50
C THR A 17 12.20 -9.32 3.26
N ILE A 18 11.43 -8.52 2.50
CA ILE A 18 10.71 -8.98 1.32
C ILE A 18 11.64 -9.06 0.10
N GLU A 19 11.59 -10.19 -0.60
CA GLU A 19 12.30 -10.43 -1.85
C GLU A 19 11.48 -10.01 -3.07
N PHE A 20 10.18 -10.29 -3.07
CA PHE A 20 9.22 -9.86 -4.10
C PHE A 20 7.86 -9.57 -3.47
N PHE A 21 7.13 -8.60 -4.02
CA PHE A 21 5.80 -8.26 -3.53
C PHE A 21 4.81 -7.86 -4.63
N SER A 22 3.54 -8.02 -4.33
CA SER A 22 2.44 -7.40 -5.05
C SER A 22 1.70 -6.39 -4.17
N LEU A 23 0.98 -5.48 -4.82
CA LEU A 23 0.13 -4.49 -4.17
C LEU A 23 -1.34 -4.75 -4.54
N ALA A 24 -2.22 -4.72 -3.56
CA ALA A 24 -3.66 -4.71 -3.78
C ALA A 24 -4.22 -3.34 -3.38
N LEU A 25 -4.93 -2.72 -4.31
CA LEU A 25 -5.56 -1.42 -4.16
C LEU A 25 -7.06 -1.62 -4.04
N ASP A 26 -7.64 -1.08 -2.97
CA ASP A 26 -9.07 -1.12 -2.71
C ASP A 26 -9.60 0.30 -2.52
N GLU A 27 -10.62 0.68 -3.29
CA GLU A 27 -11.29 1.97 -3.14
C GLU A 27 -12.46 1.82 -2.16
N SER A 28 -12.26 2.31 -0.94
CA SER A 28 -13.31 2.35 0.07
C SER A 28 -13.94 3.74 0.13
N THR A 29 -15.18 3.84 0.60
CA THR A 29 -15.82 5.13 0.88
C THR A 29 -15.98 5.30 2.39
N ASP A 30 -15.44 6.38 2.95
CA ASP A 30 -15.61 6.67 4.37
C ASP A 30 -17.03 7.19 4.71
N ILE A 31 -17.31 7.35 6.00
CA ILE A 31 -18.63 7.81 6.49
C ILE A 31 -19.04 9.20 5.98
N SER A 32 -18.08 10.00 5.48
CA SER A 32 -18.29 11.33 4.94
C SER A 32 -18.47 11.33 3.41
N SER A 33 -18.55 10.14 2.80
CA SER A 33 -18.57 9.96 1.34
C SER A 33 -17.27 10.41 0.65
N THR A 34 -16.14 10.39 1.38
CA THR A 34 -14.81 10.60 0.78
C THR A 34 -14.23 9.25 0.38
N ALA A 35 -13.80 9.14 -0.87
CA ALA A 35 -13.08 7.96 -1.35
C ALA A 35 -11.71 7.85 -0.66
N GLN A 36 -11.37 6.65 -0.22
CA GLN A 36 -10.11 6.30 0.44
C GLN A 36 -9.48 5.17 -0.37
N LEU A 37 -8.21 5.33 -0.70
CA LEU A 37 -7.40 4.28 -1.29
C LEU A 37 -6.70 3.51 -0.18
N LEU A 38 -7.04 2.23 -0.04
CA LEU A 38 -6.32 1.30 0.82
C LEU A 38 -5.27 0.58 -0.03
N ILE A 39 -4.03 0.56 0.47
CA ILE A 39 -2.90 -0.07 -0.22
C ILE A 39 -2.41 -1.22 0.65
N PHE A 40 -2.61 -2.44 0.20
CA PHE A 40 -2.09 -3.64 0.87
C PHE A 40 -0.84 -4.11 0.16
N ILE A 41 0.16 -4.53 0.94
CA ILE A 41 1.34 -5.21 0.43
C ILE A 41 1.25 -6.70 0.74
N ARG A 42 1.51 -7.53 -0.26
CA ARG A 42 1.68 -8.97 -0.09
C ARG A 42 3.04 -9.38 -0.63
N GLY A 43 3.93 -9.83 0.26
CA GLY A 43 5.30 -10.17 -0.07
C GLY A 43 5.69 -11.60 0.30
N VAL A 44 6.79 -12.05 -0.27
CA VAL A 44 7.49 -13.27 0.15
C VAL A 44 8.89 -12.93 0.66
N THR A 45 9.27 -13.47 1.81
CA THR A 45 10.61 -13.28 2.39
C THR A 45 11.61 -14.29 1.81
N GLN A 46 12.90 -14.08 2.11
CA GLN A 46 13.95 -15.04 1.76
C GLN A 46 13.73 -16.44 2.35
N ASP A 47 13.08 -16.51 3.52
CA ASP A 47 12.74 -17.76 4.21
C ASP A 47 11.41 -18.39 3.70
N PHE A 48 10.88 -17.89 2.57
CA PHE A 48 9.62 -18.31 1.95
C PHE A 48 8.38 -18.09 2.83
N GLU A 49 8.45 -17.14 3.76
CA GLU A 49 7.28 -16.72 4.53
C GLU A 49 6.46 -15.71 3.71
N VAL A 50 5.14 -15.84 3.79
CA VAL A 50 4.23 -14.86 3.17
C VAL A 50 3.89 -13.80 4.20
N LEU A 51 4.06 -12.55 3.81
CA LEU A 51 3.70 -11.38 4.60
C LEU A 51 2.57 -10.62 3.91
N GLU A 52 1.56 -10.23 4.67
CA GLU A 52 0.44 -9.42 4.18
C GLU A 52 0.11 -8.34 5.23
N GLU A 53 0.19 -7.08 4.82
CA GLU A 53 -0.01 -5.93 5.73
C GLU A 53 -0.65 -4.76 4.98
N LEU A 54 -1.30 -3.86 5.73
CA LEU A 54 -1.75 -2.56 5.21
C LEU A 54 -0.55 -1.62 5.12
N LEU A 55 -0.15 -1.27 3.90
CA LEU A 55 0.97 -0.36 3.64
C LEU A 55 0.61 1.10 3.95
N GLY A 56 -0.58 1.51 3.53
CA GLY A 56 -1.02 2.89 3.67
C GLY A 56 -2.52 3.07 3.38
N MET A 57 -3.04 4.21 3.81
CA MET A 57 -4.40 4.65 3.53
C MET A 57 -4.37 6.13 3.17
N CYS A 58 -4.87 6.47 1.98
CA CYS A 58 -4.78 7.83 1.43
C CYS A 58 -6.17 8.30 1.01
N SER A 59 -6.56 9.52 1.37
CA SER A 59 -7.83 10.08 0.89
C SER A 59 -7.73 10.55 -0.56
N LEU A 60 -8.58 10.03 -1.43
CA LEU A 60 -8.73 10.45 -2.81
C LEU A 60 -9.60 11.73 -2.85
N LYS A 61 -8.94 12.89 -2.84
CA LYS A 61 -9.63 14.18 -2.92
C LYS A 61 -9.94 14.54 -4.38
N GLY A 62 -11.20 14.40 -4.80
CA GLY A 62 -11.67 14.89 -6.10
C GLY A 62 -12.10 13.76 -7.04
N GLN A 63 -11.43 13.63 -8.19
CA GLN A 63 -11.73 12.60 -9.19
C GLN A 63 -10.99 11.29 -8.84
N THR A 64 -11.64 10.16 -9.06
CA THR A 64 -11.12 8.79 -8.82
C THR A 64 -10.68 8.14 -10.13
N ARG A 65 -10.01 8.89 -11.01
CA ARG A 65 -9.52 8.30 -12.26
C ARG A 65 -8.33 7.41 -11.94
N GLY A 66 -8.10 6.39 -12.76
CA GLY A 66 -6.92 5.51 -12.60
C GLY A 66 -5.58 6.26 -12.53
N VAL A 67 -5.46 7.43 -13.17
CA VAL A 67 -4.26 8.28 -13.07
C VAL A 67 -4.09 8.91 -11.69
N ASP A 68 -5.19 9.29 -11.03
CA ASP A 68 -5.15 9.89 -9.69
C ASP A 68 -4.76 8.81 -8.66
N ILE A 69 -5.31 7.61 -8.79
CA ILE A 69 -4.96 6.43 -7.98
C ILE A 69 -3.47 6.09 -8.15
N LEU A 70 -2.97 6.05 -9.38
CA LEU A 70 -1.56 5.76 -9.66
C LEU A 70 -0.62 6.80 -9.03
N ASN A 71 -0.95 8.09 -9.12
CA ASN A 71 -0.14 9.15 -8.54
C ASN A 71 -0.06 9.02 -7.02
N VAL A 72 -1.21 8.78 -6.36
CA VAL A 72 -1.27 8.58 -4.90
C VAL A 72 -0.48 7.33 -4.49
N LEU A 73 -0.57 6.24 -5.25
CA LEU A 73 0.23 5.04 -5.00
C LEU A 73 1.73 5.32 -5.05
N MET A 74 2.19 6.05 -6.08
CA MET A 74 3.61 6.38 -6.24
C MET A 74 4.12 7.29 -5.12
N ASP A 75 3.30 8.23 -4.67
CA ASP A 75 3.61 9.07 -3.52
C ASP A 75 3.77 8.22 -2.25
N GLU A 76 2.85 7.29 -1.98
CA GLU A 76 2.92 6.41 -0.80
C GLU A 76 4.12 5.45 -0.85
N CYS A 77 4.42 4.88 -2.04
CA CYS A 77 5.60 4.06 -2.25
C CYS A 77 6.91 4.83 -2.00
N SER A 78 6.94 6.13 -2.32
CA SER A 78 8.12 6.98 -2.06
C SER A 78 8.38 7.22 -0.57
N ILE A 79 7.34 7.16 0.27
CA ILE A 79 7.44 7.35 1.73
C ILE A 79 7.90 6.06 2.43
N THR A 80 7.55 4.90 1.87
CA THR A 80 7.74 3.58 2.47
C THR A 80 9.09 2.92 2.10
N ASP A 81 9.94 3.60 1.33
CA ASP A 81 11.26 3.12 0.87
C ASP A 81 11.22 1.73 0.21
N LEU A 82 10.10 1.43 -0.46
CA LEU A 82 9.92 0.16 -1.16
C LEU A 82 10.76 0.14 -2.44
N ASP A 83 11.53 -0.93 -2.61
CA ASP A 83 12.24 -1.19 -3.86
C ASP A 83 11.25 -1.68 -4.92
N LEU A 84 10.74 -0.75 -5.73
CA LEU A 84 9.79 -1.04 -6.81
C LEU A 84 10.36 -1.99 -7.89
N SER A 85 11.68 -2.24 -7.93
CA SER A 85 12.24 -3.27 -8.82
C SER A 85 11.82 -4.70 -8.43
N LYS A 86 11.36 -4.88 -7.18
CA LYS A 86 10.83 -6.13 -6.62
C LYS A 86 9.31 -6.27 -6.77
N LEU A 87 8.63 -5.26 -7.32
CA LEU A 87 7.18 -5.28 -7.54
C LEU A 87 6.83 -6.27 -8.67
N SER A 88 6.00 -7.26 -8.36
CA SER A 88 5.54 -8.28 -9.31
C SER A 88 4.18 -7.97 -9.92
N GLU A 89 3.27 -7.35 -9.17
CA GLU A 89 1.88 -7.13 -9.60
C GLU A 89 1.22 -5.98 -8.82
N VAL A 90 0.29 -5.29 -9.48
CA VAL A 90 -0.68 -4.39 -8.83
C VAL A 90 -2.08 -4.84 -9.22
N ALA A 91 -2.92 -5.13 -8.24
CA ALA A 91 -4.31 -5.54 -8.41
C ALA A 91 -5.25 -4.43 -7.92
N THR A 92 -6.34 -4.19 -8.64
CA THR A 92 -7.43 -3.31 -8.22
C THR A 92 -8.73 -4.13 -8.13
N ASP A 93 -9.68 -3.68 -7.33
CA ASP A 93 -11.00 -4.32 -7.17
C ASP A 93 -11.89 -4.25 -8.43
N GLY A 94 -11.50 -3.43 -9.41
CA GLY A 94 -12.21 -3.25 -10.67
C GLY A 94 -13.43 -2.34 -10.55
N ALA A 95 -13.51 -1.52 -9.50
CA ALA A 95 -14.53 -0.47 -9.40
C ALA A 95 -14.44 0.50 -10.61
N PRO A 96 -15.59 0.96 -11.17
CA PRO A 96 -15.63 1.84 -12.34
C PRO A 96 -15.07 3.25 -12.14
#